data_AF-A0A1X1T640-F1
#
_entry.id   AF-A0A1X1T640-F1
#
_cell.length_a   1.000
_cell.length_b   1.000
_cell.length_c   1.000
_cell.angle_alpha   90.00
_cell.angle_beta   90.00
_cell.angle_gamma   90.00
#
_symmetry.space_group_name_H-M   'P 1'
#
loop_
_entity.id
_entity.type
_entity.pdbx_description
1 polymer ?
#
loop_
_entity_poly.entity_id
_entity_poly.type
_entity_poly.pdbx_seq_one_letter_code
_entity_poly.pdbx_strand_id
1 'polypeptide(L)'
;MIDGGPNPLAYNVTRAGQLVSRYGLVVVLAWIGFGKYVKMESRVLIEHSPLMSWIYHVFSVTTVARGLGTMEIVAALLIALHPLAPRASAVGSALAVVLFSGTISFLFTTPRVVLTHAGGLPVLSALPGQFLLKDLVLIGVALWTLGDSLTAAANSTLARSRE
;
A
#
# COMPACT_ATOMS: atom_id res chain seq x y z
N MET A 1 16.09 7.63 -43.05
CA MET A 1 15.18 8.28 -42.08
C MET A 1 14.27 7.18 -41.58
N ILE A 2 14.61 6.55 -40.45
CA ILE A 2 13.80 5.46 -39.87
C ILE A 2 12.68 6.12 -39.09
N ASP A 3 11.43 5.79 -39.42
CA ASP A 3 10.24 6.35 -38.77
C ASP A 3 10.25 6.01 -37.28
N GLY A 4 10.68 6.97 -36.47
CA GLY A 4 10.76 6.91 -35.00
C GLY A 4 9.40 7.04 -34.31
N GLY A 5 8.35 6.46 -34.88
CA GLY A 5 7.03 6.41 -34.24
C GLY A 5 7.07 5.53 -32.98
N PRO A 6 6.31 5.86 -31.92
CA PRO A 6 6.26 5.03 -30.72
C PRO A 6 5.79 3.61 -31.08
N ASN A 7 6.54 2.58 -30.66
CA ASN A 7 6.20 1.20 -30.90
C ASN A 7 4.83 0.87 -30.25
N PRO A 8 3.79 0.53 -31.04
CA PRO A 8 2.43 0.35 -30.53
C PRO A 8 2.34 -0.78 -29.50
N LEU A 9 3.18 -1.82 -29.63
CA LEU A 9 3.26 -2.90 -28.65
C LEU A 9 3.82 -2.40 -27.31
N ALA A 10 4.90 -1.61 -27.34
CA ALA A 10 5.48 -1.04 -26.13
C ALA A 10 4.49 -0.13 -25.39
N TYR A 11 3.74 0.68 -26.14
CA TYR A 11 2.67 1.51 -25.59
C TYR A 11 1.58 0.67 -24.90
N ASN A 12 1.07 -0.37 -25.57
CA ASN A 12 0.01 -1.22 -25.04
C ASN A 12 0.45 -1.97 -23.77
N VAL A 13 1.67 -2.51 -23.77
CA VAL A 13 2.23 -3.21 -22.59
C VAL A 13 2.39 -2.25 -21.42
N THR A 14 2.89 -1.04 -21.66
CA THR A 14 3.02 -0.01 -20.62
C THR A 14 1.66 0.34 -20.03
N ARG A 15 0.66 0.57 -20.88
CA ARG A 15 -0.71 0.88 -20.45
C ARG A 15 -1.33 -0.25 -19.63
N ALA A 16 -1.14 -1.49 -20.06
CA ALA A 16 -1.59 -2.66 -19.31
C ALA A 16 -0.90 -2.74 -17.93
N GLY A 17 0.42 -2.54 -17.88
CA GLY A 17 1.18 -2.51 -16.62
C GLY A 17 0.70 -1.44 -15.65
N GLN A 18 0.37 -0.24 -16.16
CA GLN A 18 -0.19 0.86 -15.37
C GLN A 18 -1.56 0.50 -14.77
N LEU A 19 -2.46 -0.07 -15.58
CA LEU A 19 -3.78 -0.51 -15.11
C LEU A 19 -3.68 -1.63 -14.08
N VAL A 20 -2.86 -2.64 -14.36
CA VAL A 20 -2.62 -3.77 -13.46
C VAL A 20 -2.01 -3.27 -12.14
N SER A 21 -1.05 -2.34 -12.19
CA SER A 21 -0.44 -1.79 -10.97
C SER A 21 -1.46 -1.02 -10.13
N ARG A 22 -2.28 -0.15 -10.74
CA ARG A 22 -3.31 0.60 -10.01
C ARG A 22 -4.36 -0.31 -9.39
N TYR A 23 -4.98 -1.18 -10.19
CA TYR A 23 -6.07 -2.03 -9.69
C TYR A 23 -5.56 -3.20 -8.85
N GLY A 24 -4.34 -3.67 -9.10
CA GLY A 24 -3.63 -4.58 -8.21
C GLY A 24 -3.41 -3.95 -6.84
N LEU A 25 -2.98 -2.69 -6.77
CA LEU A 25 -2.87 -1.94 -5.51
C LEU A 25 -4.22 -1.83 -4.78
N VAL A 26 -5.31 -1.52 -5.50
CA VAL A 26 -6.67 -1.48 -4.94
C VAL A 26 -7.05 -2.83 -4.32
N VAL A 27 -6.88 -3.92 -5.06
CA VAL A 27 -7.21 -5.27 -4.60
C VAL A 27 -6.39 -5.63 -3.37
N VAL A 28 -5.08 -5.35 -3.37
CA VAL A 28 -4.20 -5.65 -2.25
C VAL A 28 -4.61 -4.88 -0.98
N LEU A 29 -4.84 -3.56 -1.08
CA LEU A 29 -5.28 -2.75 0.06
C LEU A 29 -6.64 -3.20 0.59
N ALA A 30 -7.61 -3.46 -0.30
CA ALA A 30 -8.93 -3.94 0.10
C ALA A 30 -8.85 -5.32 0.80
N TRP A 31 -8.03 -6.24 0.27
CA TRP A 31 -7.88 -7.58 0.83
C TRP A 31 -7.16 -7.58 2.17
N ILE A 32 -6.09 -6.80 2.33
CA ILE A 32 -5.36 -6.68 3.61
C ILE A 32 -6.26 -5.99 4.64
N GLY A 33 -6.94 -4.92 4.26
CA GLY A 33 -7.85 -4.19 5.13
C GLY A 33 -9.02 -5.05 5.61
N PHE A 34 -9.70 -5.74 4.69
CA PHE A 34 -10.76 -6.69 5.04
C PHE A 34 -10.23 -7.85 5.89
N GLY A 35 -9.01 -8.33 5.61
CA GLY A 35 -8.33 -9.34 6.41
C GLY A 35 -8.18 -8.95 7.90
N LYS A 36 -8.07 -7.65 8.24
CA LYS A 36 -8.04 -7.18 9.64
C LYS A 36 -9.38 -7.28 10.36
N TYR A 37 -10.48 -7.38 9.61
CA TYR A 37 -11.82 -7.68 10.12
C TYR A 37 -12.09 -9.18 10.18
N VAL A 38 -11.65 -9.95 9.16
CA VAL A 38 -11.88 -11.41 9.08
C VAL A 38 -10.99 -12.22 10.01
N LYS A 39 -9.74 -11.80 10.27
CA LYS A 39 -8.86 -12.45 11.28
C LYS A 39 -9.34 -12.24 12.73
N MET A 40 -10.63 -11.96 12.94
CA MET A 40 -11.33 -12.20 14.20
C MET A 40 -11.53 -13.70 14.42
N GLU A 41 -10.41 -14.43 14.56
CA GLU A 41 -10.35 -15.66 15.34
C GLU A 41 -9.14 -15.61 16.28
N SER A 42 -9.47 -15.30 17.54
CA SER A 42 -8.95 -15.90 18.79
C SER A 42 -7.43 -16.12 18.99
N ARG A 43 -6.92 -15.41 20.00
CA ARG A 43 -6.04 -15.92 21.10
C ARG A 43 -4.64 -16.50 20.83
N VAL A 44 -4.24 -16.96 19.64
CA VAL A 44 -3.05 -17.85 19.57
C VAL A 44 -1.68 -17.15 19.46
N LEU A 45 -1.60 -15.82 19.37
CA LEU A 45 -0.30 -15.10 19.37
C LEU A 45 -0.07 -14.17 20.58
N ILE A 46 -1.00 -14.10 21.53
CA ILE A 46 -1.04 -13.05 22.57
C ILE A 46 -0.43 -13.50 23.92
N GLU A 47 -0.14 -14.78 24.13
CA GLU A 47 0.25 -15.28 25.47
C GLU A 47 1.74 -15.15 25.86
N HIS A 48 2.65 -14.69 24.99
CA HIS A 48 4.09 -14.81 25.28
C HIS A 48 4.98 -13.57 25.00
N SER A 49 4.53 -12.33 25.22
CA SER A 49 5.47 -11.19 25.20
C SER A 49 5.28 -10.17 26.33
N PRO A 50 6.20 -10.14 27.33
CA PRO A 50 6.18 -9.20 28.45
C PRO A 50 6.39 -7.72 28.09
N LEU A 51 6.82 -7.43 26.84
CA LEU A 51 7.27 -6.10 26.43
C LEU A 51 6.13 -5.21 25.88
N MET A 52 4.92 -5.79 25.70
CA MET A 52 3.73 -5.11 25.20
C MET A 52 2.70 -4.76 26.28
N SER A 53 2.99 -4.98 27.58
CA SER A 53 2.02 -4.73 28.67
C SER A 53 1.50 -3.28 28.74
N TRP A 54 2.32 -2.29 28.34
CA TRP A 54 2.00 -0.87 28.50
C TRP A 54 1.12 -0.27 27.38
N ILE A 55 1.17 -0.81 26.15
CA ILE A 55 0.32 -0.32 25.04
C ILE A 55 -1.13 -0.84 25.16
N TYR A 56 -1.33 -1.94 25.88
CA TYR A 56 -2.65 -2.50 26.23
C TYR A 56 -3.44 -1.63 27.23
N HIS A 57 -2.82 -0.59 27.80
CA HIS A 57 -3.46 0.29 28.78
C HIS A 57 -4.20 1.49 28.16
N VAL A 58 -4.02 1.79 26.85
CA VAL A 58 -4.56 3.03 26.24
C VAL A 58 -5.51 2.77 25.05
N PHE A 59 -5.23 1.79 24.18
CA PHE A 59 -6.15 1.34 23.12
C PHE A 59 -5.93 -0.16 22.86
N SER A 60 -7.00 -0.93 22.71
CA SER A 60 -6.83 -2.36 22.39
C SER A 60 -6.17 -2.52 21.02
N VAL A 61 -5.24 -3.48 20.89
CA VAL A 61 -4.58 -3.82 19.61
C VAL A 61 -5.60 -4.07 18.51
N THR A 62 -6.77 -4.60 18.88
CA THR A 62 -7.92 -4.79 18.00
C THR A 62 -8.48 -3.48 17.46
N THR A 63 -8.54 -2.41 18.26
CA THR A 63 -9.04 -1.10 17.82
C THR A 63 -8.09 -0.45 16.83
N VAL A 64 -6.77 -0.51 17.09
CA VAL A 64 -5.75 -0.01 16.17
C VAL A 64 -5.75 -0.81 14.87
N ALA A 65 -5.85 -2.14 14.94
CA ALA A 65 -5.95 -2.98 13.76
C ALA A 65 -7.20 -2.67 12.91
N ARG A 66 -8.36 -2.46 13.55
CA ARG A 66 -9.59 -2.05 12.85
C ARG A 66 -9.44 -0.68 12.20
N GLY A 67 -8.89 0.30 12.91
CA GLY A 67 -8.63 1.64 12.37
C GLY A 67 -7.74 1.60 11.13
N LEU A 68 -6.63 0.85 11.19
CA LEU A 68 -5.74 0.65 10.04
C LEU A 68 -6.47 -0.08 8.89
N GLY A 69 -7.28 -1.10 9.20
CA GLY A 69 -8.06 -1.83 8.20
C GLY A 69 -9.07 -0.94 7.47
N THR A 70 -9.75 -0.04 8.20
CA THR A 70 -10.61 0.98 7.61
C THR A 70 -9.83 1.90 6.67
N MET A 71 -8.67 2.40 7.12
CA MET A 71 -7.85 3.29 6.28
C MET A 71 -7.37 2.59 5.00
N GLU A 72 -7.01 1.31 5.05
CA GLU A 72 -6.65 0.53 3.87
C GLU A 72 -7.83 0.38 2.90
N ILE A 73 -9.03 0.07 3.39
CA ILE A 73 -10.24 -0.04 2.56
C ILE A 73 -10.61 1.31 1.95
N VAL A 74 -10.56 2.39 2.74
CA VAL A 74 -10.84 3.76 2.26
C VAL A 74 -9.82 4.16 1.18
N ALA A 75 -8.53 3.89 1.40
CA ALA A 75 -7.49 4.13 0.40
C ALA A 75 -7.79 3.37 -0.91
N ALA A 76 -8.16 2.09 -0.81
CA ALA A 76 -8.49 1.26 -1.97
C ALA A 76 -9.66 1.85 -2.78
N LEU A 77 -10.75 2.22 -2.10
CA LEU A 77 -11.92 2.81 -2.74
C LEU A 77 -11.58 4.15 -3.42
N LEU A 78 -10.83 5.01 -2.73
CA LEU A 78 -10.41 6.30 -3.29
C LEU A 78 -9.53 6.13 -4.54
N ILE A 79 -8.55 5.22 -4.51
CA ILE A 79 -7.68 4.93 -5.66
C ILE A 79 -8.49 4.35 -6.85
N ALA A 80 -9.48 3.49 -6.58
CA ALA A 80 -10.34 2.92 -7.61
C ALA A 80 -11.16 3.98 -8.36
N LEU A 81 -11.47 5.10 -7.72
CA LEU A 81 -12.24 6.21 -8.30
C LEU A 81 -11.42 7.08 -9.27
N HIS A 82 -10.16 6.74 -9.58
CA HIS A 82 -9.30 7.51 -10.47
C HIS A 82 -9.98 8.00 -11.77
N PRO A 83 -10.73 7.17 -12.54
CA PRO A 83 -11.30 7.62 -13.82
C PRO A 83 -12.36 8.72 -13.67
N LEU A 84 -13.03 8.78 -12.53
CA LEU A 84 -14.16 9.68 -12.28
C LEU A 84 -13.74 10.90 -11.43
N ALA A 85 -12.91 10.66 -10.42
CA ALA A 85 -12.46 11.66 -9.46
C ALA A 85 -10.95 11.54 -9.20
N PRO A 86 -10.10 12.03 -10.13
CA PRO A 86 -8.65 11.95 -9.98
C PRO A 86 -8.12 12.59 -8.69
N ARG A 87 -8.77 13.65 -8.20
CA ARG A 87 -8.43 14.28 -6.90
C ARG A 87 -8.66 13.35 -5.72
N ALA A 88 -9.78 12.61 -5.71
CA ALA A 88 -10.06 11.63 -4.67
C ALA A 88 -9.04 10.48 -4.71
N SER A 89 -8.71 10.01 -5.91
CA SER A 89 -7.65 9.02 -6.10
C SER A 89 -6.29 9.49 -5.59
N ALA A 90 -5.92 10.75 -5.80
CA ALA A 90 -4.68 11.29 -5.24
C ALA A 90 -4.66 11.23 -3.70
N VAL A 91 -5.78 11.54 -3.04
CA VAL A 91 -5.89 11.40 -1.57
C VAL A 91 -5.74 9.94 -1.14
N GLY A 92 -6.40 9.01 -1.84
CA GLY A 92 -6.26 7.57 -1.59
C GLY A 92 -4.83 7.06 -1.76
N SER A 93 -4.15 7.47 -2.83
CA SER A 93 -2.75 7.13 -3.08
C SER A 93 -1.81 7.71 -2.03
N ALA A 94 -2.03 8.95 -1.59
CA ALA A 94 -1.24 9.55 -0.50
C ALA A 94 -1.43 8.79 0.82
N LEU A 95 -2.66 8.40 1.14
CA LEU A 95 -2.94 7.57 2.31
C LEU A 95 -2.23 6.21 2.22
N ALA A 96 -2.24 5.56 1.05
CA ALA A 96 -1.52 4.32 0.82
C ALA A 96 0.00 4.46 1.03
N VAL A 97 0.61 5.57 0.59
CA VAL A 97 2.03 5.86 0.84
C VAL A 97 2.33 5.93 2.33
N VAL A 98 1.46 6.59 3.12
CA VAL A 98 1.62 6.68 4.58
C VAL A 98 1.50 5.29 5.23
N LEU A 99 0.50 4.51 4.82
CA LEU A 99 0.27 3.16 5.35
C LEU A 99 1.47 2.23 5.07
N PHE A 100 1.97 2.19 3.84
CA PHE A 100 3.12 1.35 3.50
C PHE A 100 4.44 1.86 4.09
N SER A 101 4.61 3.17 4.24
CA SER A 101 5.74 3.72 5.00
C SER A 101 5.72 3.20 6.44
N GLY A 102 4.54 3.15 7.05
CA GLY A 102 4.33 2.57 8.37
C GLY A 102 4.69 1.08 8.41
N THR A 103 4.26 0.27 7.44
CA THR A 103 4.58 -1.17 7.43
C THR A 103 6.06 -1.42 7.17
N ILE A 104 6.70 -0.68 6.27
CA ILE A 104 8.14 -0.75 6.00
C ILE A 104 8.94 -0.38 7.26
N SER A 105 8.46 0.56 8.07
CA SER A 105 9.13 0.90 9.33
C SER A 105 9.26 -0.30 10.28
N PHE A 106 8.36 -1.28 10.20
CA PHE A 106 8.45 -2.52 11.00
C PHE A 106 9.63 -3.39 10.64
N LEU A 107 10.16 -3.30 9.41
CA LEU A 107 11.40 -4.00 9.03
C LEU A 107 12.57 -3.59 9.92
N PHE A 108 12.61 -2.33 10.35
CA PHE A 108 13.70 -1.75 11.15
C PHE A 108 13.40 -1.69 12.64
N THR A 109 12.13 -1.60 13.02
CA THR A 109 11.71 -1.35 14.40
C THR A 109 11.25 -2.60 15.15
N THR A 110 10.89 -3.70 14.46
CA THR A 110 10.31 -4.89 15.10
C THR A 110 11.37 -5.96 15.36
N PRO A 111 11.62 -6.34 16.63
CA PRO A 111 12.48 -7.47 16.97
C PRO A 111 11.93 -8.78 16.36
N ARG A 112 12.81 -9.66 15.86
CA ARG A 112 12.50 -10.95 15.17
C ARG A 112 12.11 -10.87 13.68
N VAL A 113 12.12 -9.69 13.06
CA VAL A 113 12.02 -9.59 11.60
C VAL A 113 13.27 -10.15 10.92
N VAL A 114 14.45 -9.84 11.46
CA VAL A 114 15.72 -10.42 11.07
C VAL A 114 16.05 -11.54 12.06
N LEU A 115 16.09 -12.78 11.60
CA LEU A 115 16.35 -13.96 12.43
C LEU A 115 17.84 -14.14 12.70
N THR A 116 18.64 -13.99 11.65
CA THR A 116 20.09 -14.19 11.68
C THR A 116 20.73 -13.34 10.59
N HIS A 117 22.03 -13.09 10.71
CA HIS A 117 22.82 -12.52 9.62
C HIS A 117 23.69 -13.63 9.05
N ALA A 118 23.41 -14.06 7.81
CA ALA A 118 24.22 -15.04 7.10
C ALA A 118 25.11 -14.30 6.11
N GLY A 119 26.43 -14.33 6.33
CA GLY A 119 27.39 -13.67 5.44
C GLY A 119 27.23 -12.15 5.33
N GLY A 120 26.73 -11.48 6.38
CA GLY A 120 26.47 -10.03 6.39
C GLY A 120 25.12 -9.61 5.81
N LEU A 121 24.34 -10.55 5.26
CA LEU A 121 22.98 -10.28 4.77
C LEU A 121 21.94 -10.64 5.85
N PRO A 122 20.97 -9.75 6.13
CA PRO A 122 19.90 -10.03 7.08
C PRO A 122 18.94 -11.09 6.52
N VAL A 123 18.84 -12.23 7.22
CA VAL A 123 17.89 -13.30 6.88
C VAL A 123 16.54 -12.97 7.52
N LEU A 124 15.56 -12.66 6.67
CA LEU A 124 14.21 -12.31 7.10
C LEU A 124 13.42 -13.56 7.51
N SER A 125 12.67 -13.45 8.61
CA SER A 125 11.68 -14.47 8.99
C SER A 125 10.62 -14.63 7.92
N ALA A 126 10.14 -15.87 7.73
CA ALA A 126 9.05 -16.18 6.79
C ALA A 126 7.80 -15.31 7.08
N LEU A 127 7.42 -15.20 8.37
CA LEU A 127 6.52 -14.16 8.86
C LEU A 127 7.14 -13.50 10.11
N PRO A 128 7.16 -12.14 10.18
CA PRO A 128 6.60 -11.18 9.23
C PRO A 128 7.60 -10.66 8.17
N GLY A 129 8.88 -11.00 8.23
CA GLY A 129 9.93 -10.33 7.45
C GLY A 129 9.75 -10.38 5.92
N GLN A 130 9.61 -11.56 5.33
CA GLN A 130 9.44 -11.70 3.87
C GLN A 130 8.13 -11.07 3.37
N PHE A 131 7.09 -11.07 4.21
CA PHE A 131 5.81 -10.46 3.88
C PHE A 131 5.90 -8.93 3.73
N LEU A 132 6.82 -8.27 4.43
CA LEU A 132 7.01 -6.81 4.38
C LEU A 132 7.77 -6.34 3.13
N LEU A 133 8.54 -7.22 2.46
CA LEU A 133 9.28 -6.84 1.25
C LEU A 133 8.36 -6.42 0.10
N LYS A 134 7.18 -7.03 -0.01
CA LYS A 134 6.21 -6.66 -1.04
C LYS A 134 5.74 -5.21 -0.89
N ASP A 135 5.72 -4.69 0.35
CA ASP A 135 5.24 -3.35 0.64
C ASP A 135 6.19 -2.28 0.08
N LEU A 136 7.46 -2.63 -0.16
CA LEU A 136 8.42 -1.78 -0.87
C LEU A 136 8.03 -1.58 -2.36
N VAL A 137 7.49 -2.63 -3.00
CA VAL A 137 6.95 -2.51 -4.36
C VAL A 137 5.65 -1.71 -4.33
N LEU A 138 4.78 -1.99 -3.36
CA LEU A 138 3.47 -1.35 -3.25
C LEU A 138 3.58 0.15 -2.93
N ILE A 139 4.55 0.60 -2.13
CA ILE A 139 4.78 2.04 -1.92
C ILE A 139 5.24 2.72 -3.22
N GLY A 140 6.06 2.05 -4.03
CA GLY A 140 6.46 2.54 -5.35
C GLY A 140 5.26 2.70 -6.29
N VAL A 141 4.37 1.70 -6.32
CA VAL A 141 3.11 1.78 -7.07
C VAL A 141 2.19 2.87 -6.52
N ALA A 142 2.11 3.03 -5.19
CA ALA A 142 1.31 4.08 -4.56
C ALA A 142 1.80 5.48 -4.95
N LEU A 143 3.12 5.73 -4.92
CA LEU A 143 3.73 6.97 -5.40
C LEU A 143 3.45 7.22 -6.88
N TRP A 144 3.57 6.19 -7.71
CA TRP A 144 3.22 6.30 -9.12
C TRP A 144 1.74 6.66 -9.33
N THR A 145 0.82 5.97 -8.65
CA THR A 145 -0.63 6.28 -8.75
C THR A 145 -0.98 7.67 -8.23
N LEU A 146 -0.25 8.18 -7.23
CA LEU A 146 -0.38 9.54 -6.71
C LEU A 146 -0.03 10.57 -7.79
N GLY A 147 1.15 10.43 -8.41
CA GLY A 147 1.60 11.34 -9.47
C GLY A 147 0.68 11.33 -10.69
N ASP A 148 0.23 10.14 -11.12
CA ASP A 148 -0.72 10.01 -12.23
C ASP A 148 -2.07 10.66 -11.92
N SER A 149 -2.58 10.49 -10.69
CA SER A 149 -3.83 11.10 -10.24
C SER A 149 -3.76 12.62 -10.12
N LEU A 150 -2.64 13.17 -9.63
CA LEU A 150 -2.39 14.62 -9.57
C LEU A 150 -2.33 15.23 -10.97
N THR A 151 -1.67 14.55 -11.91
CA THR A 151 -1.57 14.99 -13.31
C THR A 151 -2.96 15.03 -13.96
N ALA A 152 -3.75 13.96 -13.81
CA ALA A 152 -5.12 13.93 -14.30
C ALA A 152 -6.03 14.99 -13.65
N ALA A 153 -5.86 15.25 -12.34
CA ALA A 153 -6.58 16.30 -11.64
C ALA A 153 -6.26 17.71 -12.18
N ALA A 154 -4.99 18.01 -12.45
CA ALA A 154 -4.55 19.26 -13.04
C ALA A 154 -5.19 19.48 -14.42
N ASN A 155 -5.15 18.46 -15.28
CA ASN A 155 -5.74 18.50 -16.63
C ASN A 155 -7.27 18.74 -16.58
N SER A 156 -7.98 18.08 -15.66
CA SER A 156 -9.43 18.29 -15.48
C SER A 156 -9.78 19.72 -15.05
N THR A 157 -8.86 20.39 -14.34
CA THR A 157 -9.05 21.76 -13.85
C THR A 157 -8.87 22.76 -14.98
N LEU A 158 -7.85 22.56 -15.82
CA LEU A 158 -7.60 23.37 -17.01
C LEU A 158 -8.72 23.25 -18.06
N ALA A 159 -9.33 22.08 -18.19
CA ALA A 159 -10.47 21.89 -19.10
C ALA A 159 -11.67 22.74 -18.66
N ARG A 160 -12.05 22.68 -17.36
CA ARG A 160 -13.17 23.46 -16.81
C ARG A 160 -12.97 24.97 -16.85
N SER A 161 -11.72 25.47 -16.84
CA SER A 161 -11.47 26.92 -16.92
C SER A 161 -11.55 27.48 -18.34
N ARG A 162 -11.70 26.62 -19.35
CA ARG A 162 -11.82 27.01 -20.77
C ARG A 162 -13.27 27.01 -21.26
N GLU A 163 -14.20 26.57 -20.42
CA GLU A 163 -15.65 26.60 -20.63
C GLU A 163 -16.25 27.86 -19.99
#